data_AF-A0A368DIY6-F1
#
_entry.id   AF-A0A368DIY6-F1
#
_cell.length_a   1.000
_cell.length_b   1.000
_cell.length_c   1.000
_cell.angle_alpha   90.00
_cell.angle_beta   90.00
_cell.angle_gamma   90.00
#
_symmetry.space_group_name_H-M   'P 1'
#
loop_
_entity.id
_entity.type
_entity.pdbx_description
1 polymer ?
#
loop_
_entity_poly.entity_id
_entity_poly.type
_entity_poly.pdbx_seq_one_letter_code
_entity_poly.pdbx_strand_id
1 'polypeptide(L)' 'MGKDSKFITTKEVAFELNLTPRTIRDKIKKGQIKAKRQNNGMFLIDREELFFHFI' A
#
# COMPACT_ATOMS: atom_id res chain seq x y z
N MET A 1 16.77 4.03 -14.09
CA MET A 1 15.74 3.47 -13.18
C MET A 1 16.09 3.92 -11.78
N GLY A 2 15.47 4.99 -11.30
CA GLY A 2 15.90 5.66 -10.07
C GLY A 2 14.92 5.45 -8.92
N LYS A 3 15.49 5.04 -7.79
CA LYS A 3 15.03 5.12 -6.41
C LYS A 3 14.03 4.06 -5.93
N ASP A 4 14.50 3.31 -4.94
CA ASP A 4 13.76 2.79 -3.80
C ASP A 4 12.80 3.85 -3.25
N SER A 5 11.63 3.99 -3.87
CA SER A 5 10.56 4.79 -3.32
C SER A 5 10.06 4.04 -2.10
N LYS A 6 10.26 4.62 -0.91
CA LYS A 6 9.71 4.14 0.36
C LYS A 6 8.22 3.80 0.26
N PHE A 7 7.52 4.49 -0.63
CA PHE A 7 6.10 4.30 -0.89
C PHE A 7 5.84 3.46 -2.13
N ILE A 8 4.93 2.51 -1.97
CA ILE A 8 4.34 1.68 -3.01
C ILE A 8 2.85 1.95 -3.15
N THR A 9 2.32 1.69 -4.33
CA THR A 9 0.91 1.88 -4.67
C THR A 9 0.05 0.70 -4.22
N THR A 10 -1.27 0.88 -4.19
CA THR A 10 -2.21 -0.22 -3.94
C THR A 10 -2.09 -1.38 -4.92
N LYS A 11 -1.62 -1.13 -6.15
CA LYS A 11 -1.45 -2.18 -7.17
C LYS A 11 -0.22 -3.03 -6.87
N GLU A 12 0.88 -2.39 -6.48
CA GLU A 12 2.12 -3.08 -6.11
C GLU A 12 1.93 -3.91 -4.84
N VAL A 13 1.29 -3.35 -3.80
CA VAL A 13 0.94 -4.11 -2.58
C VAL A 13 0.04 -5.31 -2.90
N ALA A 14 -0.94 -5.13 -3.79
CA ALA A 14 -1.83 -6.21 -4.19
C ALA A 14 -1.05 -7.35 -4.86
N PHE A 15 -0.08 -7.01 -5.72
CA PHE A 15 0.80 -7.98 -6.36
C PHE A 15 1.66 -8.72 -5.33
N GLU A 16 2.33 -8.00 -4.41
CA GLU A 16 3.22 -8.58 -3.41
C GLU A 16 2.49 -9.50 -2.41
N LEU A 17 1.26 -9.15 -2.03
CA LEU A 17 0.45 -9.93 -1.09
C LEU A 17 -0.43 -10.99 -1.77
N ASN A 18 -0.37 -11.12 -3.11
CA ASN A 18 -1.26 -11.96 -3.91
C ASN A 18 -2.76 -11.70 -3.60
N LEU A 19 -3.14 -10.43 -3.52
CA LEU A 19 -4.49 -9.94 -3.25
C LEU A 19 -5.01 -9.09 -4.40
N THR A 20 -6.31 -8.75 -4.36
CA THR A 20 -6.85 -7.76 -5.30
C THR A 20 -6.60 -6.32 -4.80
N PRO A 21 -6.44 -5.33 -5.70
CA PRO A 21 -6.36 -3.92 -5.31
C PRO A 21 -7.61 -3.43 -4.54
N ARG A 22 -8.77 -4.06 -4.76
CA ARG A 22 -9.99 -3.79 -3.97
C ARG A 22 -9.79 -4.19 -2.52
N THR A 23 -9.28 -5.40 -2.26
CA THR A 23 -8.97 -5.89 -0.92
C THR A 23 -8.01 -4.95 -0.19
N ILE A 24 -6.96 -4.45 -0.86
CA ILE A 24 -6.03 -3.50 -0.26
C ILE A 24 -6.74 -2.19 0.12
N ARG A 25 -7.57 -1.63 -0.78
CA ARG A 25 -8.36 -0.43 -0.48
C ARG A 25 -9.32 -0.62 0.69
N ASP A 26 -9.94 -1.78 0.80
CA ASP A 26 -10.86 -2.08 1.90
C ASP A 26 -10.09 -2.21 3.23
N LYS A 27 -8.90 -2.81 3.23
CA LYS A 27 -8.00 -2.84 4.39
C LYS A 27 -7.56 -1.43 4.81
N ILE A 28 -7.25 -0.54 3.86
CA ILE A 28 -6.96 0.88 4.16
C ILE A 28 -8.16 1.57 4.80
N LYS A 29 -9.36 1.42 4.23
CA LYS A 29 -10.59 2.02 4.78
C LYS A 29 -10.93 1.52 6.18
N LYS A 30 -10.58 0.27 6.49
CA LYS A 30 -10.73 -0.34 7.82
C LYS A 30 -9.62 0.04 8.80
N GLY A 31 -8.63 0.83 8.38
CA GLY A 31 -7.48 1.23 9.20
C GLY A 31 -6.43 0.13 9.41
N GLN A 32 -6.53 -0.99 8.70
CA GLN A 32 -5.62 -2.14 8.82
C GLN A 32 -4.30 -1.94 8.06
N ILE A 33 -4.31 -1.08 7.03
CA ILE A 33 -3.13 -0.66 6.29
C ILE A 33 -3.09 0.85 6.37
N LYS A 34 -2.00 1.40 6.92
CA LYS A 34 -1.77 2.85 6.90
C LYS A 34 -1.35 3.28 5.50
N ALA A 35 -1.99 4.32 4.99
CA ALA A 35 -1.71 4.88 3.68
C ALA A 35 -1.91 6.39 3.69
N LYS A 36 -1.11 7.11 2.89
CA LYS A 36 -1.31 8.52 2.60
C LYS A 36 -2.12 8.68 1.32
N ARG A 37 -3.22 9.43 1.38
CA ARG A 37 -4.02 9.75 0.20
C ARG A 37 -3.46 10.98 -0.49
N GLN A 38 -3.19 10.88 -1.79
CA GLN A 38 -2.77 11.99 -2.64
C GLN A 38 -3.98 12.75 -3.20
N ASN A 39 -3.74 13.98 -3.65
CA ASN A 39 -4.78 14.86 -4.22
C ASN A 39 -5.47 14.28 -5.46
N ASN A 40 -4.79 13.39 -6.20
CA ASN A 40 -5.35 12.67 -7.35
C ASN A 40 -6.17 11.42 -6.95
N GLY A 41 -6.35 11.16 -5.66
CA GLY A 41 -7.09 10.01 -5.14
C GLY A 41 -6.30 8.71 -5.04
N MET A 42 -5.00 8.70 -5.38
CA MET A 42 -4.12 7.55 -5.22
C MET A 42 -3.70 7.37 -3.75
N PHE A 43 -3.45 6.13 -3.34
CA PHE A 43 -2.90 5.80 -2.03
C PHE A 43 -1.42 5.44 -2.15
N LEU A 44 -0.61 6.04 -1.28
CA LEU A 44 0.79 5.70 -1.05
C LEU A 44 0.91 4.93 0.25
N ILE A 45 1.49 3.74 0.19
CA ILE A 45 1.64 2.80 1.30
C ILE A 45 3.14 2.69 1.58
N ASP A 46 3.55 2.90 2.83
CA ASP A 46 4.95 2.74 3.23
C ASP A 46 5.30 1.26 3.22
N ARG A 47 6.27 0.87 2.39
CA ARG A 47 6.62 -0.55 2.18
C ARG A 47 7.16 -1.17 3.48
N GLU A 48 8.04 -0.47 4.19
CA GLU A 48 8.66 -1.00 5.42
C GLU A 48 7.63 -1.19 6.53
N GLU A 49 6.77 -0.19 6.76
CA GLU A 49 5.71 -0.27 7.78
C GLU A 49 4.71 -1.38 7.46
N LEU A 50 4.40 -1.60 6.17
CA LEU A 50 3.54 -2.69 5.74
C LEU A 50 4.15 -4.04 6.12
N PHE A 51 5.40 -4.33 5.74
CA PHE A 51 5.97 -5.67 5.97
C PHE A 51 6.39 -5.93 7.42
N PHE A 52 6.78 -4.90 8.17
CA PHE A 52 7.09 -5.06 9.60
C PHE A 52 5.89 -5.52 10.43
N HIS A 53 4.66 -5.27 9.98
CA HIS A 53 3.44 -5.65 10.70
C HIS A 53 2.87 -7.02 10.28
N PHE A 54 3.37 -7.59 9.18
CA PHE A 54 2.86 -8.85 8.61
C PHE A 54 3.86 -10.03 8.75
N ILE A 55 5.08 -9.77 9.24
CA ILE A 55 6.09 -10.77 9.62
C ILE A 55 6.24 -10.72 11.14
#